data_AF-A0A955FGT9-F1
#
_entry.id   AF-A0A955FGT9-F1
#
_cell.length_a   1.000
_cell.length_b   1.000
_cell.length_c   1.000
_cell.angle_alpha   90.00
_cell.angle_beta   90.00
_cell.angle_gamma   90.00
#
_symmetry.space_group_name_H-M   'P 1'
#
loop_
_entity.id
_entity.type
_entity.pdbx_description
1 polymer ?
#
loop_
_entity_poly.entity_id
_entity_poly.type
_entity_poly.pdbx_seq_one_letter_code
_entity_poly.pdbx_strand_id
1 'polypeptide(L)'
;HIFMYFVLGMLVVNVLKDYKLGSKKLIGFSILFAGLYAVTDEIHQTFVSGRSAEARDVLIDTIGATLGVVLYWAILKIIMKRRLTVNAKV
;
A
#
# COMPACT_ATOMS: atom_id res chain seq x y z
N HIS A 1 5.10 -4.25 12.74
CA HIS A 1 4.95 -3.20 11.73
C HIS A 1 4.17 -3.69 10.50
N ILE A 2 4.49 -4.87 9.95
CA ILE A 2 3.83 -5.46 8.76
C ILE A 2 2.31 -5.27 8.62
N PHE A 3 1.49 -5.52 9.66
CA PHE A 3 0.02 -5.34 9.56
C PHE A 3 -0.38 -3.87 9.44
N MET A 4 0.31 -2.97 10.15
CA MET A 4 0.09 -1.52 10.01
C MET A 4 0.48 -1.05 8.62
N TYR A 5 1.59 -1.55 8.08
CA TYR A 5 2.00 -1.25 6.70
C TYR A 5 1.04 -1.82 5.66
N PHE A 6 0.47 -3.01 5.90
CA PHE A 6 -0.60 -3.56 5.08
C PHE A 6 -1.82 -2.62 5.03
N VAL A 7 -2.30 -2.16 6.18
CA VAL A 7 -3.40 -1.18 6.24
C VAL A 7 -3.00 0.14 5.58
N LEU A 8 -1.78 0.63 5.82
CA LEU A 8 -1.24 1.83 5.18
C LEU A 8 -1.26 1.71 3.65
N GLY A 9 -0.82 0.57 3.12
CA GLY A 9 -0.87 0.30 1.68
C GLY A 9 -2.28 0.40 1.11
N MET A 10 -3.29 -0.14 1.81
CA MET A 10 -4.70 0.00 1.39
C MET A 10 -5.17 1.45 1.43
N LEU A 11 -4.80 2.22 2.46
CA LEU A 11 -5.18 3.63 2.61
C LEU A 11 -4.54 4.51 1.53
N VAL A 12 -3.27 4.28 1.19
CA VAL A 12 -2.58 5.04 0.15
C VAL A 12 -3.23 4.80 -1.21
N VAL A 13 -3.58 3.54 -1.55
CA VAL A 13 -4.36 3.27 -2.77
C VAL A 13 -5.73 3.94 -2.71
N ASN A 14 -6.39 3.91 -1.55
CA ASN A 14 -7.69 4.55 -1.37
C ASN A 14 -7.65 6.06 -1.63
N VAL A 15 -6.56 6.75 -1.29
CA VAL A 15 -6.37 8.16 -1.61
C VAL A 15 -5.98 8.35 -3.08
N LEU A 16 -4.99 7.59 -3.56
CA LEU A 16 -4.43 7.77 -4.90
C LEU A 16 -5.38 7.38 -6.03
N LYS A 17 -6.39 6.53 -5.77
CA LYS A 17 -7.40 6.15 -6.78
C LYS A 17 -8.22 7.35 -7.28
N ASP A 18 -8.43 8.36 -6.43
CA ASP A 18 -9.25 9.53 -6.76
C ASP A 18 -8.56 10.47 -7.77
N TYR A 19 -7.23 10.36 -7.87
CA TYR A 19 -6.41 11.10 -8.84
C TYR A 19 -6.43 10.49 -10.26
N LYS A 20 -7.28 9.48 -10.51
CA LYS A 20 -7.45 8.82 -11.83
C LYS A 20 -6.13 8.33 -12.47
N LEU A 21 -5.19 7.91 -11.63
CA LEU A 21 -3.92 7.34 -12.09
C LEU A 21 -4.16 5.98 -12.76
N GLY A 22 -3.38 5.70 -13.81
CA GLY A 22 -3.36 4.34 -14.39
C GLY A 22 -2.86 3.31 -13.38
N SER A 23 -3.37 2.08 -13.43
CA SER A 23 -3.11 1.02 -12.44
C SER A 23 -1.63 0.82 -12.08
N LYS A 24 -0.73 0.86 -13.07
CA LYS A 24 0.72 0.72 -12.82
C LYS A 24 1.28 1.88 -11.98
N LYS A 25 0.89 3.12 -12.30
CA LYS A 25 1.30 4.32 -11.56
C LYS A 25 0.72 4.31 -10.14
N LEU A 26 -0.56 3.95 -10.02
CA LEU A 26 -1.25 3.84 -8.73
C LEU A 26 -0.51 2.88 -7.78
N ILE A 27 -0.23 1.66 -8.25
CA ILE A 27 0.48 0.64 -7.47
C ILE A 27 1.91 1.10 -7.16
N GLY A 28 2.65 1.57 -8.17
CA GLY A 28 4.04 1.99 -8.01
C GLY A 28 4.21 3.14 -7.01
N PHE A 29 3.40 4.19 -7.11
CA PHE A 29 3.44 5.30 -6.15
C PHE A 29 3.01 4.87 -4.75
N SER A 30 2.05 3.96 -4.62
CA SER A 30 1.62 3.49 -3.30
C SER A 30 2.72 2.71 -2.58
N ILE A 31 3.41 1.82 -3.29
CA ILE A 31 4.53 1.04 -2.74
C ILE A 31 5.72 1.95 -2.44
N LEU A 32 6.04 2.89 -3.35
CA LEU A 32 7.13 3.84 -3.13
C LEU A 32 6.91 4.69 -1.88
N PHE A 33 5.70 5.23 -1.72
CA PHE A 33 5.34 6.02 -0.53
C PHE A 33 5.47 5.19 0.76
N ALA A 34 4.91 3.98 0.77
CA ALA A 34 4.99 3.11 1.95
C ALA A 34 6.42 2.67 2.27
N GLY A 35 7.26 2.39 1.27
CA GLY A 35 8.66 2.05 1.46
C GLY A 35 9.49 3.20 2.01
N LEU A 36 9.27 4.44 1.53
CA LEU A 36 9.91 5.63 2.10
C LEU A 36 9.47 5.88 3.54
N TYR A 37 8.19 5.63 3.84
CA TYR A 37 7.68 5.70 5.21
C TYR A 37 8.33 4.65 6.11
N ALA A 38 8.51 3.40 5.63
CA ALA A 38 9.22 2.34 6.35
C ALA A 38 10.66 2.71 6.71
N VAL A 39 11.38 3.36 5.80
CA VAL A 39 12.72 3.90 6.09
C VAL A 39 12.67 4.94 7.21
N THR A 40 11.68 5.83 7.18
CA THR A 40 11.52 6.89 8.19
C THR A 40 11.17 6.30 9.56
N ASP A 41 10.37 5.24 9.60
CA ASP A 41 9.97 4.54 10.83
C ASP A 41 11.16 3.83 11.49
N GLU A 42 12.03 3.18 10.72
CA GLU A 42 13.27 2.61 11.24
C GLU A 42 14.25 3.68 11.73
N ILE A 43 14.37 4.81 11.02
CA ILE A 43 15.13 5.97 11.53
C ILE A 43 14.52 6.45 12.85
N HIS A 44 13.20 6.54 12.97
CA HIS A 44 12.54 6.90 14.23
C HIS A 44 12.84 5.91 15.36
N GLN A 45 12.89 4.61 15.06
CA GLN A 45 13.26 3.58 16.03
C GLN A 45 14.68 3.77 16.58
N THR A 46 15.63 4.32 15.79
CA THR A 46 17.00 4.57 16.29
C THR A 46 17.07 5.60 17.42
N PHE A 47 16.08 6.48 17.56
CA PHE A 47 16.01 7.43 18.68
C PHE A 47 15.46 6.77 19.97
N VAL A 48 14.94 5.54 19.88
CA VAL A 48 14.44 4.79 21.02
C VAL A 48 15.53 3.86 21.53
N SER A 49 15.96 4.11 22.78
CA SER A 49 17.00 3.32 23.45
C SER A 49 16.67 1.82 23.44
N GLY A 50 17.60 0.98 22.99
CA GLY A 50 17.44 -0.48 22.97
C GLY A 50 16.85 -1.06 21.69
N ARG A 51 16.64 -0.26 20.64
CA ARG A 51 16.29 -0.72 19.29
C ARG A 51 17.38 -0.33 18.29
N SER A 52 17.65 -1.20 17.32
CA SER A 52 18.52 -0.91 16.17
C SER A 52 17.68 -0.89 14.90
N ALA A 53 17.93 0.08 14.02
CA ALA A 53 17.33 0.07 12.70
C ALA A 53 17.84 -1.13 11.90
N GLU A 54 16.93 -1.94 11.37
CA GLU A 54 17.27 -3.09 10.53
C GLU A 54 16.71 -2.92 9.12
N ALA A 55 17.58 -3.04 8.11
CA ALA A 55 17.16 -3.05 6.71
C ALA A 55 16.16 -4.19 6.41
N ARG A 56 16.19 -5.26 7.22
CA ARG A 56 15.24 -6.36 7.16
C ARG A 56 13.82 -5.92 7.54
N ASP A 57 13.68 -5.05 8.52
CA ASP A 57 12.37 -4.57 8.97
C ASP A 57 11.73 -3.66 7.92
N VAL A 58 12.51 -2.76 7.30
CA VAL A 58 12.07 -1.97 6.12
C VAL A 58 11.55 -2.89 5.00
N LEU A 59 12.25 -3.99 4.72
CA LEU A 59 11.85 -4.94 3.68
C LEU A 59 10.53 -5.63 4.04
N ILE A 60 10.40 -6.12 5.28
CA ILE A 60 9.19 -6.81 5.75
C ILE A 60 7.98 -5.86 5.71
N ASP A 61 8.17 -4.60 6.11
CA ASP A 61 7.11 -3.59 6.10
C ASP A 61 6.71 -3.18 4.68
N THR A 62 7.69 -3.03 3.79
CA THR A 62 7.42 -2.79 2.36
C THR A 62 6.65 -3.96 1.73
N ILE A 63 6.95 -5.20 2.11
CA ILE A 63 6.18 -6.39 1.68
C ILE A 63 4.76 -6.33 2.22
N GLY A 64 4.58 -6.01 3.50
CA GLY A 64 3.26 -5.81 4.12
C GLY A 64 2.41 -4.79 3.36
N ALA A 65 2.98 -3.62 3.09
CA ALA A 65 2.32 -2.58 2.30
C ALA A 65 1.99 -3.04 0.88
N THR A 66 2.92 -3.73 0.21
CA THR A 66 2.71 -4.26 -1.14
C THR A 66 1.52 -5.21 -1.19
N LEU A 67 1.38 -6.10 -0.21
CA LEU A 67 0.23 -7.01 -0.11
C LEU A 67 -1.09 -6.24 0.05
N GLY A 68 -1.10 -5.20 0.90
CA GLY A 68 -2.28 -4.33 1.09
C GLY A 68 -2.67 -3.58 -0.18
N VAL A 69 -1.68 -3.00 -0.89
CA VAL A 69 -1.86 -2.31 -2.18
C VAL A 69 -2.48 -3.23 -3.21
N VAL A 70 -1.90 -4.43 -3.40
CA VAL A 70 -2.35 -5.40 -4.40
C VAL A 70 -3.75 -5.91 -4.09
N LEU A 71 -4.03 -6.23 -2.83
CA LEU A 71 -5.34 -6.71 -2.40
C LEU A 71 -6.43 -5.67 -2.66
N TYR A 72 -6.20 -4.42 -2.22
CA TYR A 72 -7.19 -3.36 -2.39
C TYR A 72 -7.44 -3.05 -3.87
N TRP A 73 -6.37 -2.97 -4.67
CA TRP A 73 -6.49 -2.78 -6.12
C TRP A 73 -7.27 -3.93 -6.79
N ALA A 74 -7.02 -5.18 -6.41
CA ALA A 74 -7.75 -6.33 -6.95
C ALA A 74 -9.25 -6.27 -6.62
N ILE A 75 -9.60 -5.90 -5.38
CA ILE A 75 -10.99 -5.70 -4.94
C ILE A 75 -11.66 -4.62 -5.78
N LEU A 76 -11.03 -3.45 -5.97
CA LEU A 76 -11.57 -2.38 -6.81
C LEU A 76 -11.85 -2.85 -8.24
N LYS A 77 -10.90 -3.59 -8.83
CA LYS A 77 -11.03 -4.12 -10.19
C LYS A 77 -12.21 -5.09 -10.31
N ILE A 78 -12.40 -5.97 -9.32
CA ILE A 78 -13.53 -6.92 -9.28
C ILE A 78 -14.86 -6.15 -9.18
N ILE A 79 -14.96 -5.16 -8.29
CA ILE A 79 -16.17 -4.37 -8.10
C ILE A 79 -16.52 -3.58 -9.37
N MET A 80 -15.53 -2.92 -10.00
CA MET A 80 -15.74 -2.17 -11.24
C MET A 80 -16.18 -3.08 -12.39
N LYS A 81 -15.54 -4.26 -12.54
CA LYS A 81 -15.95 -5.25 -13.55
C LYS A 81 -17.40 -5.70 -13.34
N ARG A 82 -17.81 -6.00 -12.10
CA ARG A 82 -19.18 -6.38 -11.78
C ARG A 82 -20.20 -5.28 -12.10
N ARG A 83 -19.90 -4.02 -11.76
CA ARG A 83 -20.77 -2.86 -12.07
C ARG A 83 -21.01 -2.71 -13.58
N LEU A 84 -19.95 -2.83 -14.39
CA LEU A 84 -20.06 -2.75 -15.84
C LEU A 84 -20.93 -3.86 -16.43
N THR A 85 -20.81 -5.10 -15.91
CA THR A 85 -21.62 -6.23 -16.37
C THR A 85 -23.10 -6.10 -16.00
N VAL A 86 -23.42 -5.53 -14.85
CA VAL A 86 -24.82 -5.30 -14.43
C VAL A 86 -25.46 -4.19 -15.28
N ASN A 87 -24.78 -3.05 -15.46
CA ASN A 87 -25.31 -1.94 -16.26
C ASN A 87 -25.50 -2.28 -17.74
N ALA A 88 -24.76 -3.25 -18.28
CA ALA A 88 -24.92 -3.70 -19.66
C ALA A 88 -26.10 -4.66 -19.89
N LYS A 89 -26.73 -5.16 -18.82
CA LYS A 89 -27.89 -6.07 -18.88
C LYS A 89 -29.23 -5.37 -18.66
N VAL A 90 -29.22 -4.09 -18.29
CA VAL A 90 -30.40 -3.21 -18.11
C VAL A 90 -30.53 -2.36 -19.36
#